data_AF-A0A7U9PYQ9-F1
#
_entry.id   AF-A0A7U9PYQ9-F1
#
_cell.length_a   1.000
_cell.length_b   1.000
_cell.length_c   1.000
_cell.angle_alpha   90.00
_cell.angle_beta   90.00
_cell.angle_gamma   90.00
#
_symmetry.space_group_name_H-M   'P 1'
#
loop_
_entity.id
_entity.type
_entity.pdbx_description
1 polymer ?
#
loop_
_entity_poly.entity_id
_entity_poly.type
_entity_poly.pdbx_seq_one_letter_code
_entity_poly.pdbx_strand_id
1 'polypeptide(L)'
;MRETVAGVNVLDIVLLLAAVWFAVVGYRQGFVVGILSVIGFLGGGLVAVYVLPVIWNQVTDDATPGTFAVIAAVAVVVVCASVGQALTTHLGNKLRRYITWSPARALDATGGALVNVLAMLLVAWLIGSALARTSLPTLGKEVRNSKVLLGVSQVMPEQANTWFQDFSSVLAQNGFPQVFTPFSNEPIHSVPAPDPKLAGSPVAAQARKSIVKVVGTAPSCGKVLEGSGFVFARHRVMTNAHVVGGVKEPTVQIGGEGRTYDAKVVLYDWERDIAVLDVPSLPAPALRFAADDASTGKGAIVAGFPENGGYDVRAARIRSRIQANGPDIYHRGTVGRDVYSLYATVRQGNSGGPLLTPGGEVYGVVFAKSLDDAHTGYALTADEIREDITKGRTAERAVDSQGCAM
;
A
#
# COMPACT_ATOMS: atom_id res chain seq x y z
N MET A 1 16.12 23.22 -29.51
CA MET A 1 15.95 21.75 -29.62
C MET A 1 16.75 21.05 -28.53
N ARG A 2 16.17 20.86 -27.34
CA ARG A 2 16.67 19.95 -26.28
C ARG A 2 15.53 19.64 -25.29
N GLU A 3 14.34 19.39 -25.83
CA GLU A 3 13.18 18.88 -25.11
C GLU A 3 12.85 17.50 -25.68
N THR A 4 13.51 16.44 -25.21
CA THR A 4 13.07 15.05 -25.46
C THR A 4 13.57 13.99 -24.47
N VAL A 5 14.29 14.36 -23.40
CA VAL A 5 14.67 13.40 -22.33
C VAL A 5 14.21 13.93 -20.96
N ALA A 6 12.94 14.30 -20.86
CA ALA A 6 12.31 14.66 -19.58
C ALA A 6 11.38 13.52 -19.15
N GLY A 7 11.88 12.67 -18.25
CA GLY A 7 11.05 11.70 -17.53
C GLY A 7 11.33 10.22 -17.82
N VAL A 8 12.54 9.85 -18.26
CA VAL A 8 13.04 8.47 -18.17
C VAL A 8 13.94 8.45 -16.94
N ASN A 9 13.62 7.62 -15.95
CA ASN A 9 14.41 7.58 -14.72
C ASN A 9 15.62 6.63 -14.85
N VAL A 10 16.48 6.56 -13.83
CA VAL A 10 17.72 5.77 -13.93
C VAL A 10 17.39 4.29 -14.11
N LEU A 11 16.35 3.81 -13.43
CA LEU A 11 15.87 2.44 -13.56
C LEU A 11 15.40 2.13 -14.99
N ASP A 12 14.67 3.03 -15.63
CA ASP A 12 14.23 2.85 -17.02
C ASP A 12 15.42 2.69 -17.97
N ILE A 13 16.50 3.47 -17.78
CA ILE A 13 17.73 3.33 -18.59
C ILE A 13 18.36 1.96 -18.38
N VAL A 14 18.46 1.52 -17.12
CA VAL A 14 19.01 0.19 -16.78
C VAL A 14 18.16 -0.93 -17.40
N LEU A 15 16.83 -0.82 -17.31
CA LEU A 15 15.91 -1.80 -17.89
C LEU A 15 15.98 -1.85 -19.42
N LEU A 16 16.13 -0.69 -20.08
CA LEU A 16 16.30 -0.63 -21.54
C LEU A 16 17.64 -1.23 -21.99
N LEU A 17 18.73 -0.95 -21.27
CA LEU A 17 20.03 -1.58 -21.54
C LEU A 17 19.99 -3.09 -21.30
N ALA A 18 19.33 -3.52 -20.23
CA ALA A 18 19.07 -4.93 -19.97
C ALA A 18 18.22 -5.55 -21.08
N ALA A 19 17.18 -4.87 -21.57
CA ALA A 19 16.36 -5.35 -22.68
C ALA A 19 17.20 -5.59 -23.95
N VAL A 20 18.08 -4.64 -24.30
CA VAL A 20 19.00 -4.82 -25.44
C VAL A 20 19.92 -6.03 -25.21
N TRP A 21 20.49 -6.17 -24.02
CA TRP A 21 21.34 -7.32 -23.67
C TRP A 21 20.59 -8.65 -23.79
N PHE A 22 19.40 -8.76 -23.19
CA PHE A 22 18.57 -9.95 -23.25
C PHE A 22 18.04 -10.24 -24.65
N ALA A 23 17.80 -9.22 -25.48
CA ALA A 23 17.49 -9.39 -26.89
C ALA A 23 18.66 -10.02 -27.66
N VAL A 24 19.90 -9.57 -27.42
CA VAL A 24 21.11 -10.14 -28.05
C VAL A 24 21.34 -11.58 -27.60
N VAL A 25 21.19 -11.87 -26.30
CA VAL A 25 21.29 -13.22 -25.76
C VAL A 25 20.20 -14.11 -26.35
N GLY A 26 18.95 -13.65 -26.37
CA GLY A 26 17.81 -14.38 -26.90
C GLY A 26 17.92 -14.66 -28.40
N TYR A 27 18.42 -13.69 -29.17
CA TYR A 27 18.69 -13.86 -30.59
C TYR A 27 19.70 -14.99 -30.86
N ARG A 28 20.74 -15.09 -30.02
CA ARG A 28 21.75 -16.14 -30.12
C ARG A 28 21.21 -17.51 -29.68
N GLN A 29 20.41 -17.55 -28.61
CA GLN A 29 19.88 -18.77 -28.03
C GLN A 29 18.74 -19.38 -28.85
N GLY A 30 17.89 -18.56 -29.45
CA GLY A 30 16.68 -19.01 -30.17
C GLY A 30 15.44 -19.11 -29.26
N PHE A 31 14.27 -19.11 -29.88
CA PHE A 31 12.95 -19.12 -29.26
C PHE A 31 12.71 -20.37 -28.42
N VAL A 32 13.04 -21.55 -28.96
CA VAL A 32 12.81 -22.83 -28.26
C VAL A 32 13.58 -22.87 -26.94
N VAL A 33 14.84 -22.46 -26.97
CA VAL A 33 15.69 -22.38 -25.79
C VAL A 33 15.20 -21.27 -24.86
N GLY A 34 14.81 -20.12 -25.42
CA GLY A 34 14.26 -18.99 -24.69
C GLY A 34 13.05 -19.38 -23.83
N ILE A 35 12.00 -19.94 -24.45
CA ILE A 35 10.79 -20.39 -23.73
C ILE A 35 11.11 -21.42 -22.67
N LEU A 36 11.90 -22.43 -23.01
CA LEU A 36 12.26 -23.47 -22.06
C LEU A 36 13.03 -22.90 -20.86
N SER A 37 13.93 -21.94 -21.09
CA SER A 37 14.66 -21.29 -20.01
C SER A 37 13.74 -20.51 -19.07
N VAL A 38 12.73 -19.81 -19.60
CA VAL A 38 11.72 -19.09 -18.82
C VAL A 38 10.87 -20.06 -18.00
N ILE A 39 10.40 -21.15 -18.62
CA ILE A 39 9.64 -22.20 -17.94
C ILE A 39 10.49 -22.82 -16.81
N GLY A 40 11.77 -23.10 -17.07
CA GLY A 40 12.67 -23.65 -16.07
C GLY A 40 12.95 -22.68 -14.92
N PHE A 41 13.14 -21.40 -15.22
CA PHE A 41 13.35 -20.37 -14.22
C PHE A 41 12.13 -20.22 -13.31
N LEU A 42 10.95 -20.02 -13.90
CA LEU A 42 9.69 -19.86 -13.17
C LEU A 42 9.34 -21.14 -12.39
N GLY A 43 9.48 -22.31 -13.02
CA GLY A 43 9.22 -23.59 -12.38
C GLY A 43 10.15 -23.85 -11.20
N GLY A 44 11.46 -23.60 -11.36
CA GLY A 44 12.44 -23.75 -10.28
C GLY A 44 12.17 -22.82 -9.10
N GLY A 45 11.83 -21.55 -9.37
CA GLY A 45 11.45 -20.59 -8.34
C GLY A 45 10.14 -20.96 -7.64
N LEU A 46 9.11 -21.36 -8.38
CA LEU A 46 7.81 -21.74 -7.84
C LEU A 46 7.91 -22.95 -6.90
N VAL A 47 8.66 -23.98 -7.31
CA VAL A 47 8.92 -25.15 -6.46
C VAL A 47 9.58 -24.71 -5.15
N ALA A 48 10.58 -23.83 -5.20
CA ALA A 48 11.23 -23.33 -3.99
C ALA A 48 10.26 -22.57 -3.07
N VAL A 49 9.41 -21.70 -3.63
CA VAL A 49 8.42 -20.93 -2.86
C VAL A 49 7.41 -21.83 -2.14
N TYR A 50 6.98 -22.93 -2.75
CA TYR A 50 6.06 -23.87 -2.09
C TYR A 50 6.73 -24.78 -1.07
N VAL A 51 7.97 -25.19 -1.33
CA VAL A 51 8.68 -26.16 -0.48
C VAL A 51 9.30 -25.48 0.74
N LEU A 52 9.81 -24.25 0.60
CA LEU A 52 10.51 -23.54 1.68
C LEU A 52 9.68 -23.38 2.97
N PRO A 53 8.40 -22.95 2.93
CA PRO A 53 7.57 -22.83 4.14
C PRO A 53 7.35 -24.18 4.82
N VAL A 54 7.17 -25.26 4.04
CA VAL A 54 6.97 -26.61 4.59
C VAL A 54 8.23 -27.08 5.32
N ILE A 55 9.40 -26.86 4.74
CA ILE A 55 10.69 -27.19 5.38
C ILE A 55 10.89 -26.32 6.62
N TRP A 56 10.63 -25.02 6.52
CA TRP A 56 10.80 -24.08 7.64
C TRP A 56 9.96 -24.50 8.84
N ASN A 57 8.67 -24.74 8.63
CA ASN A 57 7.73 -25.10 9.71
C ASN A 57 8.12 -26.42 10.39
N GLN A 58 8.69 -27.39 9.65
CA GLN A 58 9.18 -28.65 10.22
C GLN A 58 10.49 -28.49 11.01
N VAL A 59 11.32 -27.51 10.67
CA VAL A 59 12.65 -27.34 11.28
C VAL A 59 12.62 -26.39 12.47
N THR A 60 11.71 -25.42 12.47
CA THR A 60 11.71 -24.32 13.45
C THR A 60 10.46 -24.24 14.31
N ASP A 61 9.61 -25.28 14.33
CA ASP A 61 8.36 -25.32 15.11
C ASP A 61 7.53 -24.03 14.97
N ASP A 62 7.28 -23.62 13.73
CA ASP A 62 6.53 -22.40 13.36
C ASP A 62 7.09 -21.06 13.92
N ALA A 63 8.38 -21.02 14.27
CA ALA A 63 9.03 -19.77 14.66
C ALA A 63 9.00 -18.71 13.54
N THR A 64 8.88 -17.45 13.93
CA THR A 64 8.89 -16.32 12.99
C THR A 64 10.27 -16.17 12.33
N PRO A 65 10.36 -16.08 10.98
CA PRO A 65 11.64 -15.93 10.30
C PRO A 65 12.34 -14.62 10.67
N GLY A 66 13.56 -14.70 11.19
CA GLY A 66 14.43 -13.52 11.34
C GLY A 66 14.95 -13.01 9.99
N THR A 67 15.50 -11.80 9.94
CA THR A 67 16.01 -11.16 8.71
C THR A 67 16.97 -12.05 7.92
N PHE A 68 17.87 -12.76 8.62
CA PHE A 68 18.81 -13.69 7.97
C PHE A 68 18.10 -14.87 7.29
N ALA A 69 17.05 -15.42 7.92
CA ALA A 69 16.27 -16.51 7.36
C ALA A 69 15.52 -16.07 6.09
N VAL A 70 14.98 -14.85 6.07
CA VAL A 70 14.34 -14.28 4.88
C VAL A 70 15.36 -14.11 3.74
N ILE A 71 16.55 -13.57 4.03
CA ILE A 71 17.61 -13.43 3.03
C ILE A 71 18.05 -14.80 2.49
N ALA A 72 18.21 -15.79 3.36
CA ALA A 72 18.54 -17.15 2.98
C ALA A 72 17.44 -17.78 2.10
N ALA A 73 16.17 -17.60 2.46
CA ALA A 73 15.04 -18.08 1.67
C ALA A 73 15.04 -17.49 0.25
N VAL A 74 15.25 -16.18 0.13
CA VAL A 74 15.38 -15.51 -1.18
C VAL A 74 16.55 -16.08 -1.98
N ALA A 75 17.71 -16.28 -1.35
CA ALA A 75 18.88 -16.86 -2.01
C ALA A 75 18.59 -18.29 -2.52
N VAL A 76 17.90 -19.11 -1.74
CA VAL A 76 17.50 -20.47 -2.15
C VAL A 76 16.55 -20.43 -3.35
N VAL A 77 15.55 -19.54 -3.34
CA VAL A 77 14.63 -19.37 -4.49
C VAL A 77 15.41 -19.02 -5.75
N VAL A 78 16.36 -18.08 -5.68
CA VAL A 78 17.18 -17.67 -6.83
C VAL A 78 18.05 -18.82 -7.34
N VAL A 79 18.65 -19.60 -6.45
CA VAL A 79 19.45 -20.78 -6.82
C VAL A 79 18.57 -21.83 -7.51
N CYS A 80 17.42 -22.17 -6.94
CA CYS A 80 16.49 -23.13 -7.52
C CYS A 80 15.98 -22.68 -8.91
N ALA A 81 15.63 -21.41 -9.06
CA ALA A 81 15.25 -20.83 -10.35
C ALA A 81 16.39 -20.95 -11.38
N SER A 82 17.62 -20.61 -10.97
CA SER A 82 18.81 -20.70 -11.84
C SER A 82 19.12 -22.14 -12.26
N VAL A 83 18.96 -23.11 -11.35
CA VAL A 83 19.15 -24.54 -11.64
C VAL A 83 18.08 -25.03 -12.63
N GLY A 84 16.81 -24.69 -12.40
CA GLY A 84 15.71 -25.04 -13.32
C GLY A 84 15.90 -24.44 -14.71
N GLN A 85 16.36 -23.19 -14.79
CA GLN A 85 16.72 -22.53 -16.04
C GLN A 85 17.86 -23.26 -16.76
N ALA A 86 18.93 -23.64 -16.03
CA ALA A 86 20.08 -24.33 -16.62
C ALA A 86 19.70 -25.71 -17.21
N LEU A 87 18.90 -26.49 -16.48
CA LEU A 87 18.44 -27.82 -16.91
C LEU A 87 17.59 -27.75 -18.19
N THR A 88 16.61 -26.85 -18.21
CA THR A 88 15.71 -26.65 -19.36
C THR A 88 16.43 -26.05 -20.55
N THR A 89 17.39 -25.15 -20.33
CA THR A 89 18.26 -24.61 -21.39
C THR A 89 19.10 -25.71 -22.03
N HIS A 90 19.65 -26.63 -21.23
CA HIS A 90 20.40 -27.77 -21.75
C HIS A 90 19.52 -28.68 -22.63
N LEU A 91 18.28 -28.92 -22.20
CA LEU A 91 17.28 -29.67 -22.98
C LEU A 91 16.91 -28.94 -24.28
N GLY A 92 16.66 -27.62 -24.21
CA GLY A 92 16.34 -26.79 -25.37
C GLY A 92 17.45 -26.78 -26.41
N ASN A 93 18.72 -26.75 -25.97
CA ASN A 93 19.87 -26.81 -26.86
C ASN A 93 19.99 -28.17 -27.58
N LYS A 94 19.50 -29.27 -27.00
CA LYS A 94 19.38 -30.56 -27.71
C LYS A 94 18.26 -30.51 -28.76
N LEU A 95 17.11 -29.93 -28.41
CA LEU A 95 15.96 -29.84 -29.29
C LEU A 95 16.23 -28.92 -30.51
N ARG A 96 16.96 -27.82 -30.31
CA ARG A 96 17.32 -26.87 -31.38
C ARG A 96 18.16 -27.49 -32.49
N ARG A 97 18.94 -28.55 -32.21
CA ARG A 97 19.76 -29.24 -33.23
C ARG A 97 18.94 -29.87 -34.35
N TYR A 98 17.66 -30.16 -34.11
CA TYR A 98 16.75 -30.70 -35.12
C TYR A 98 16.19 -29.63 -36.07
N ILE A 99 16.39 -28.34 -35.79
CA ILE A 99 15.93 -27.24 -36.63
C ILE A 99 17.02 -26.84 -37.63
N THR A 100 17.04 -27.50 -38.79
CA THR A 100 18.07 -27.31 -39.81
C THR A 100 17.69 -26.31 -40.90
N TRP A 101 16.41 -25.95 -41.05
CA TRP A 101 15.91 -25.07 -42.11
C TRP A 101 16.20 -23.57 -41.83
N SER A 102 16.87 -22.89 -42.77
CA SER A 102 17.39 -21.52 -42.57
C SER A 102 16.32 -20.47 -42.24
N PRO A 103 15.13 -20.44 -42.89
CA PRO A 103 14.06 -19.52 -42.50
C PRO A 103 13.50 -19.81 -41.11
N ALA A 104 13.35 -21.08 -40.72
CA ALA A 104 12.96 -21.43 -39.35
C ALA A 104 14.00 -21.00 -38.32
N ARG A 105 15.30 -21.03 -38.64
CA ARG A 105 16.34 -20.50 -37.74
C ARG A 105 16.25 -18.98 -37.56
N ALA A 106 15.88 -18.24 -38.61
CA ALA A 106 15.68 -16.79 -38.51
C ALA A 106 14.45 -16.44 -37.66
N LEU A 107 13.35 -17.19 -37.82
CA LEU A 107 12.16 -17.06 -36.97
C LEU A 107 12.45 -17.47 -35.51
N ASP A 108 13.22 -18.54 -35.30
CA ASP A 108 13.67 -18.98 -33.97
C ASP A 108 14.54 -17.90 -33.30
N ALA A 109 15.49 -17.30 -34.00
CA ALA A 109 16.34 -16.24 -33.45
C ALA A 109 15.54 -14.98 -33.08
N THR A 110 14.69 -14.50 -33.97
CA THR A 110 13.85 -13.31 -33.71
C THR A 110 12.84 -13.54 -32.58
N GLY A 111 12.20 -14.71 -32.56
CA GLY A 111 11.33 -15.12 -31.45
C GLY A 111 12.08 -15.23 -30.13
N GLY A 112 13.32 -15.74 -30.14
CA GLY A 112 14.17 -15.85 -28.96
C GLY A 112 14.52 -14.50 -28.34
N ALA A 113 14.80 -13.49 -29.17
CA ALA A 113 15.02 -12.13 -28.70
C ALA A 113 13.77 -11.57 -28.00
N LEU A 114 12.60 -11.72 -28.61
CA LEU A 114 11.33 -11.24 -28.05
C LEU A 114 11.00 -11.90 -26.71
N VAL A 115 11.06 -13.24 -26.64
CA VAL A 115 10.73 -14.00 -25.42
C VAL A 115 11.63 -13.62 -24.25
N ASN A 116 12.93 -13.48 -24.48
CA ASN A 116 13.86 -13.12 -23.41
C ASN A 116 13.65 -11.69 -22.89
N VAL A 117 13.34 -10.74 -23.78
CA VAL A 117 12.99 -9.38 -23.37
C VAL A 117 11.71 -9.38 -22.54
N LEU A 118 10.66 -10.07 -23.01
CA LEU A 118 9.39 -10.17 -22.29
C LEU A 118 9.55 -10.84 -20.93
N ALA A 119 10.32 -11.91 -20.85
CA ALA A 119 10.59 -12.60 -19.60
C ALA A 119 11.39 -11.73 -18.62
N MET A 120 12.40 -11.01 -19.10
CA MET A 120 13.16 -10.06 -18.29
C MET A 120 12.26 -8.95 -17.75
N LEU A 121 11.41 -8.37 -18.61
CA LEU A 121 10.45 -7.34 -18.20
C LEU A 121 9.43 -7.87 -17.18
N LEU A 122 8.95 -9.10 -17.36
CA LEU A 122 8.04 -9.74 -16.42
C LEU A 122 8.70 -9.94 -15.04
N VAL A 123 9.94 -10.44 -15.00
CA VAL A 123 10.70 -10.61 -13.74
C VAL A 123 11.02 -9.26 -13.11
N ALA A 124 11.41 -8.26 -13.90
CA ALA A 124 11.67 -6.90 -13.42
C ALA A 124 10.40 -6.26 -12.84
N TRP A 125 9.25 -6.44 -13.49
CA TRP A 125 7.95 -6.00 -12.99
C TRP A 125 7.58 -6.73 -11.69
N LEU A 126 7.85 -8.04 -11.60
CA LEU A 126 7.66 -8.83 -10.39
C LEU A 126 8.40 -8.22 -9.20
N ILE A 127 9.72 -8.05 -9.36
CA ILE A 127 10.62 -7.52 -8.33
C ILE A 127 10.25 -6.06 -8.03
N GLY A 128 9.99 -5.27 -9.06
CA GLY A 128 9.55 -3.89 -8.93
C GLY A 128 8.26 -3.77 -8.12
N SER A 129 7.30 -4.68 -8.30
CA SER A 129 6.01 -4.61 -7.61
C SER A 129 6.15 -4.87 -6.11
N ALA A 130 7.13 -5.68 -5.71
CA ALA A 130 7.48 -5.90 -4.31
C ALA A 130 8.26 -4.70 -3.74
N LEU A 131 9.26 -4.19 -4.49
CA LEU A 131 10.08 -3.05 -4.08
C LEU A 131 9.29 -1.74 -3.99
N ALA A 132 8.27 -1.56 -4.84
CA ALA A 132 7.39 -0.38 -4.83
C ALA A 132 6.61 -0.22 -3.52
N ARG A 133 6.42 -1.30 -2.76
CA ARG A 133 5.73 -1.31 -1.47
C ARG A 133 6.65 -1.00 -0.29
N THR A 134 7.96 -0.92 -0.53
CA THR A 134 8.94 -0.66 0.54
C THR A 134 9.01 0.83 0.87
N SER A 135 9.40 1.13 2.11
CA SER A 135 9.65 2.49 2.62
C SER A 135 11.07 2.99 2.32
N LEU A 136 11.85 2.29 1.49
CA LEU A 136 13.20 2.70 1.12
C LEU A 136 13.13 3.94 0.20
N PRO A 137 13.55 5.14 0.65
CA PRO A 137 13.20 6.40 -0.01
C PRO A 137 13.76 6.54 -1.42
N THR A 138 14.96 6.03 -1.68
CA THR A 138 15.66 6.17 -2.96
C THR A 138 15.25 5.08 -3.95
N LEU A 139 15.30 3.82 -3.51
CA LEU A 139 14.97 2.67 -4.36
C LEU A 139 13.48 2.59 -4.68
N GLY A 140 12.60 2.76 -3.68
CA GLY A 140 11.15 2.72 -3.89
C GLY A 140 10.68 3.81 -4.86
N LYS A 141 11.28 5.00 -4.79
CA LYS A 141 10.94 6.14 -5.66
C LYS A 141 11.33 5.91 -7.11
N GLU A 142 12.53 5.41 -7.39
CA GLU A 142 12.95 5.06 -8.77
C GLU A 142 12.06 3.95 -9.35
N VAL A 143 11.67 2.97 -8.54
CA VAL A 143 10.75 1.91 -8.96
C VAL A 143 9.35 2.46 -9.28
N ARG A 144 8.75 3.25 -8.38
CA ARG A 144 7.39 3.81 -8.56
C ARG A 144 7.27 4.82 -9.71
N ASN A 145 8.34 5.52 -10.06
CA ASN A 145 8.33 6.48 -11.17
C ASN A 145 8.76 5.86 -12.52
N SER A 146 8.98 4.53 -12.60
CA SER A 146 9.46 3.87 -13.82
C SER A 146 8.36 3.77 -14.87
N LYS A 147 8.61 4.36 -16.04
CA LYS A 147 7.70 4.27 -17.19
C LYS A 147 7.69 2.88 -17.81
N VAL A 148 8.84 2.19 -17.81
CA VAL A 148 8.94 0.83 -18.33
C VAL A 148 8.08 -0.11 -17.50
N LEU A 149 8.21 -0.07 -16.17
CA LEU A 149 7.42 -0.92 -15.28
C LEU A 149 5.94 -0.57 -15.30
N LEU A 150 5.59 0.72 -15.39
CA LEU A 150 4.21 1.16 -15.59
C LEU A 150 3.62 0.58 -16.89
N GLY A 151 4.37 0.64 -18.00
CA GLY A 151 3.93 0.11 -19.29
C GLY A 151 3.70 -1.41 -19.26
N VAL A 152 4.56 -2.16 -18.56
CA VAL A 152 4.35 -3.60 -18.33
C VAL A 152 3.09 -3.82 -17.49
N SER A 153 2.92 -3.05 -16.41
CA SER A 153 1.79 -3.18 -15.49
C SER A 153 0.43 -2.95 -16.15
N GLN A 154 0.35 -2.09 -17.17
CA GLN A 154 -0.90 -1.81 -17.90
C GLN A 154 -1.35 -2.96 -18.80
N VAL A 155 -0.45 -3.87 -19.17
CA VAL A 155 -0.75 -5.02 -20.04
C VAL A 155 -1.01 -6.29 -19.24
N MET A 156 -0.59 -6.33 -17.97
CA MET A 156 -0.79 -7.48 -17.09
C MET A 156 -2.26 -7.64 -16.68
N PRO A 157 -2.77 -8.89 -16.58
CA PRO A 157 -4.11 -9.13 -16.04
C PRO A 157 -4.23 -8.64 -14.60
N GLU A 158 -5.40 -8.12 -14.20
CA GLU A 158 -5.63 -7.60 -12.85
C GLU A 158 -5.36 -8.65 -11.75
N GLN A 159 -5.59 -9.93 -12.05
CA GLN A 159 -5.33 -11.04 -11.14
C GLN A 159 -3.84 -11.22 -10.82
N ALA A 160 -2.93 -10.70 -11.66
CA ALA A 160 -1.49 -10.78 -11.39
C ALA A 160 -1.08 -9.93 -10.18
N ASN A 161 -1.87 -8.91 -9.82
CA ASN A 161 -1.61 -8.06 -8.65
C ASN A 161 -1.80 -8.80 -7.32
N THR A 162 -2.56 -9.90 -7.30
CA THR A 162 -2.84 -10.69 -6.10
C THR A 162 -1.81 -11.80 -5.85
N TRP A 163 -1.03 -12.20 -6.85
CA TRP A 163 -0.04 -13.30 -6.77
C TRP A 163 1.06 -13.10 -5.70
N PHE A 164 1.23 -11.89 -5.19
CA PHE A 164 2.25 -11.53 -4.20
C PHE A 164 1.70 -11.08 -2.84
N GLN A 165 0.39 -11.19 -2.61
CA GLN A 165 -0.23 -10.76 -1.36
C GLN A 165 0.35 -11.54 -0.16
N ASP A 166 0.51 -12.85 -0.28
CA ASP A 166 1.02 -13.72 0.78
C ASP A 166 2.46 -13.36 1.19
N PHE A 167 3.36 -13.12 0.24
CA PHE A 167 4.77 -12.78 0.52
C PHE A 167 4.92 -11.35 1.07
N SER A 168 4.06 -10.43 0.62
CA SER A 168 4.10 -9.03 1.05
C SER A 168 3.49 -8.80 2.43
N SER A 169 2.58 -9.67 2.89
CA SER A 169 1.97 -9.58 4.23
C SER A 169 2.99 -9.68 5.37
N VAL A 170 4.11 -10.39 5.14
CA VAL A 170 5.23 -10.51 6.09
C VAL A 170 6.12 -9.26 6.09
N LEU A 171 6.16 -8.52 4.98
CA LEU A 171 7.03 -7.35 4.79
C LEU A 171 6.31 -6.01 5.05
N ALA A 172 4.98 -5.96 4.89
CA ALA A 172 4.14 -4.79 5.07
C ALA A 172 3.72 -4.55 6.54
N GLN A 173 4.65 -4.70 7.48
CA GLN A 173 4.40 -4.47 8.91
C GLN A 173 4.13 -2.99 9.28
N ASN A 174 4.12 -2.07 8.32
CA ASN A 174 4.11 -0.62 8.57
C ASN A 174 2.72 0.03 8.64
N GLY A 175 1.64 -0.76 8.61
CA GLY A 175 0.33 -0.35 9.15
C GLY A 175 -0.44 0.75 8.42
N PHE A 176 -0.10 1.09 7.17
CA PHE A 176 -0.83 2.08 6.37
C PHE A 176 -1.32 1.52 5.03
N PRO A 177 -2.57 1.84 4.62
CA PRO A 177 -3.07 1.53 3.29
C PRO A 177 -2.29 2.25 2.18
N GLN A 178 -2.21 1.62 1.00
CA GLN A 178 -1.66 2.26 -0.20
C GLN A 178 -2.73 3.14 -0.86
N VAL A 179 -2.38 4.42 -1.08
CA VAL A 179 -3.28 5.41 -1.70
C VAL A 179 -3.32 5.26 -3.22
N PHE A 180 -2.21 4.82 -3.81
CA PHE A 180 -2.03 4.69 -5.24
C PHE A 180 -1.63 3.27 -5.61
N THR A 181 -1.99 2.84 -6.82
CA THR A 181 -1.45 1.62 -7.42
C THR A 181 0.08 1.68 -7.51
N PRO A 182 0.78 0.54 -7.46
CA PRO A 182 2.20 0.50 -7.77
C PRO A 182 2.47 1.16 -9.14
N PHE A 183 3.56 1.93 -9.22
CA PHE A 183 4.05 2.58 -10.45
C PHE A 183 3.25 3.78 -10.99
N SER A 184 2.22 4.24 -10.29
CA SER A 184 1.57 5.51 -10.65
C SER A 184 2.27 6.70 -9.99
N ASN A 185 2.48 7.78 -10.76
CA ASN A 185 3.04 9.01 -10.23
C ASN A 185 2.13 9.64 -9.18
N GLU A 186 2.67 9.88 -7.99
CA GLU A 186 2.01 10.61 -6.92
C GLU A 186 1.99 12.13 -7.23
N PRO A 187 0.81 12.76 -7.39
CA PRO A 187 0.73 14.20 -7.68
C PRO A 187 0.94 15.03 -6.41
N ILE A 188 2.19 15.36 -6.09
CA ILE A 188 2.53 16.21 -4.94
C ILE A 188 2.62 17.68 -5.38
N HIS A 189 1.57 18.44 -5.11
CA HIS A 189 1.58 19.89 -5.35
C HIS A 189 2.38 20.63 -4.27
N SER A 190 3.27 21.52 -4.71
CA SER A 190 4.04 22.37 -3.79
C SER A 190 3.14 23.45 -3.19
N VAL A 191 3.19 23.58 -1.87
CA VAL A 191 2.55 24.64 -1.09
C VAL A 191 3.51 25.09 0.01
N PRO A 192 3.38 26.32 0.54
CA PRO A 192 4.24 26.75 1.65
C PRO A 192 4.09 25.84 2.88
N ALA A 193 5.08 25.84 3.78
CA ALA A 193 5.04 25.04 5.01
C ALA A 193 3.90 25.49 5.96
N PRO A 194 3.15 24.57 6.59
CA PRO A 194 1.99 24.88 7.44
C PRO A 194 2.30 25.92 8.53
N ASP A 195 1.29 26.70 8.93
CA ASP A 195 1.46 27.64 10.06
C ASP A 195 1.62 26.87 11.37
N PRO A 196 2.80 26.92 12.03
CA PRO A 196 3.05 26.13 13.25
C PRO A 196 2.13 26.52 14.41
N LYS A 197 1.54 27.73 14.40
CA LYS A 197 0.61 28.18 15.45
C LYS A 197 -0.66 27.33 15.51
N LEU A 198 -1.05 26.69 14.40
CA LEU A 198 -2.24 25.83 14.37
C LEU A 198 -2.10 24.62 15.29
N ALA A 199 -0.88 24.07 15.45
CA ALA A 199 -0.63 22.92 16.32
C ALA A 199 -0.87 23.24 17.80
N GLY A 200 -0.54 24.46 18.23
CA GLY A 200 -0.77 24.95 19.59
C GLY A 200 -2.07 25.74 19.77
N SER A 201 -3.01 25.65 18.82
CA SER A 201 -4.23 26.46 18.85
C SER A 201 -5.20 26.02 19.95
N PRO A 202 -6.00 26.94 20.52
CA PRO A 202 -7.08 26.58 21.44
C PRO A 202 -8.09 25.59 20.83
N VAL A 203 -8.27 25.67 19.51
CA VAL A 203 -9.12 24.75 18.74
C VAL A 203 -8.61 23.31 18.84
N ALA A 204 -7.31 23.09 18.63
CA ALA A 204 -6.73 21.75 18.76
C ALA A 204 -6.81 21.22 20.20
N ALA A 205 -6.64 22.09 21.20
CA ALA A 205 -6.79 21.72 22.61
C ALA A 205 -8.25 21.37 22.96
N GLN A 206 -9.23 22.11 22.43
CA GLN A 206 -10.65 21.83 22.63
C GLN A 206 -11.10 20.54 21.93
N ALA A 207 -10.64 20.32 20.70
CA ALA A 207 -10.94 19.14 19.89
C ALA A 207 -10.47 17.83 20.55
N ARG A 208 -9.44 17.88 21.41
CA ARG A 208 -8.97 16.72 22.20
C ARG A 208 -10.10 16.01 22.95
N LYS A 209 -11.11 16.75 23.42
CA LYS A 209 -12.27 16.19 24.13
C LYS A 209 -13.20 15.36 23.25
N SER A 210 -13.12 15.53 21.94
CA SER A 210 -13.92 14.83 20.93
C SER A 210 -13.13 13.77 20.18
N ILE A 211 -11.81 13.74 20.33
CA ILE A 211 -10.88 12.84 19.63
C ILE A 211 -10.55 11.68 20.57
N VAL A 212 -10.59 10.46 20.04
CA VAL A 212 -10.42 9.23 20.83
C VAL A 212 -9.29 8.38 20.28
N LYS A 213 -8.52 7.75 21.18
CA LYS A 213 -7.61 6.67 20.81
C LYS A 213 -8.43 5.40 20.66
N VAL A 214 -8.32 4.74 19.52
CA VAL A 214 -9.00 3.47 19.23
C VAL A 214 -7.98 2.36 19.39
N VAL A 215 -8.30 1.33 20.17
CA VAL A 215 -7.42 0.16 20.39
C VAL A 215 -8.26 -1.10 20.34
N GLY A 216 -7.74 -2.14 19.69
CA GLY A 216 -8.40 -3.42 19.60
C GLY A 216 -7.45 -4.56 19.34
N THR A 217 -7.70 -5.71 19.96
CA THR A 217 -6.94 -6.92 19.66
C THR A 217 -7.59 -7.65 18.50
N ALA A 218 -6.80 -8.03 17.50
CA ALA A 218 -7.21 -8.89 16.38
C ALA A 218 -6.47 -10.23 16.47
N PRO A 219 -6.98 -11.22 17.25
CA PRO A 219 -6.26 -12.47 17.51
C PRO A 219 -5.95 -13.26 16.24
N SER A 220 -6.87 -13.28 15.27
CA SER A 220 -6.69 -13.92 13.97
C SER A 220 -5.56 -13.30 13.14
N CYS A 221 -5.14 -12.09 13.51
CA CYS A 221 -4.10 -11.32 12.85
C CYS A 221 -2.80 -11.28 13.65
N GLY A 222 -2.77 -11.87 14.86
CA GLY A 222 -1.60 -11.83 15.74
C GLY A 222 -1.15 -10.42 16.15
N LYS A 223 -2.02 -9.40 16.04
CA LYS A 223 -1.67 -7.99 16.27
C LYS A 223 -2.69 -7.26 17.14
N VAL A 224 -2.19 -6.27 17.89
CA VAL A 224 -3.01 -5.21 18.48
C VAL A 224 -3.06 -4.09 17.45
N LEU A 225 -4.27 -3.70 17.07
CA LEU A 225 -4.52 -2.56 16.19
C LEU A 225 -4.80 -1.32 17.03
N GLU A 226 -4.26 -0.21 16.56
CA GLU A 226 -4.36 1.08 17.21
C GLU A 226 -4.50 2.18 16.16
N GLY A 227 -5.22 3.23 16.54
CA GLY A 227 -5.47 4.36 15.69
C GLY A 227 -6.15 5.49 16.43
N SER A 228 -6.62 6.44 15.64
CA SER A 228 -7.38 7.58 16.09
C SER A 228 -8.83 7.47 15.62
N GLY A 229 -9.71 8.19 16.30
CA GLY A 229 -11.08 8.38 15.89
C GLY A 229 -11.59 9.70 16.43
N PHE A 230 -12.79 10.09 16.02
CA PHE A 230 -13.45 11.27 16.58
C PHE A 230 -14.94 11.09 16.66
N VAL A 231 -15.54 11.71 17.67
CA VAL A 231 -16.98 11.73 17.85
C VAL A 231 -17.58 12.68 16.82
N PHE A 232 -18.48 12.18 15.97
CA PHE A 232 -19.14 12.97 14.92
C PHE A 232 -20.67 13.03 15.08
N ALA A 233 -21.21 12.20 15.97
CA ALA A 233 -22.59 12.26 16.45
C ALA A 233 -22.64 11.66 17.87
N ARG A 234 -23.80 11.79 18.54
CA ARG A 234 -23.98 11.26 19.90
C ARG A 234 -23.65 9.77 19.93
N HIS A 235 -22.68 9.38 20.75
CA HIS A 235 -22.21 8.00 20.91
C HIS A 235 -21.70 7.34 19.61
N ARG A 236 -21.30 8.14 18.61
CA ARG A 236 -20.78 7.65 17.33
C ARG A 236 -19.39 8.19 17.10
N VAL A 237 -18.44 7.26 17.00
CA VAL A 237 -17.03 7.54 16.68
C VAL A 237 -16.78 7.11 15.24
N MET A 238 -16.21 8.00 14.43
CA MET A 238 -15.68 7.66 13.11
C MET A 238 -14.19 7.35 13.23
N THR A 239 -13.73 6.34 12.52
CA THR A 239 -12.32 5.94 12.37
C THR A 239 -12.13 5.28 11.00
N ASN A 240 -10.92 4.80 10.69
CA ASN A 240 -10.70 4.01 9.49
C ASN A 240 -11.08 2.54 9.69
N ALA A 241 -11.48 1.88 8.61
CA ALA A 241 -11.83 0.46 8.63
C ALA A 241 -10.61 -0.41 8.95
N HIS A 242 -9.41 -0.06 8.47
CA HIS A 242 -8.20 -0.81 8.79
C HIS A 242 -7.79 -0.74 10.27
N VAL A 243 -8.25 0.27 11.02
CA VAL A 243 -7.98 0.41 12.47
C VAL A 243 -8.74 -0.64 13.28
N VAL A 244 -9.86 -1.16 12.76
CA VAL A 244 -10.70 -2.15 13.45
C VAL A 244 -10.88 -3.46 12.66
N GLY A 245 -10.19 -3.63 11.54
CA GLY A 245 -10.26 -4.84 10.71
C GLY A 245 -9.80 -6.09 11.46
N GLY A 246 -10.67 -7.09 11.60
CA GLY A 246 -10.42 -8.29 12.40
C GLY A 246 -10.47 -8.09 13.92
N VAL A 247 -10.81 -6.89 14.40
CA VAL A 247 -11.05 -6.61 15.83
C VAL A 247 -12.49 -6.96 16.17
N LYS A 248 -12.68 -7.80 17.19
CA LYS A 248 -14.02 -8.18 17.69
C LYS A 248 -14.59 -7.16 18.67
N GLU A 249 -13.76 -6.70 19.60
CA GLU A 249 -14.15 -5.84 20.72
C GLU A 249 -13.22 -4.62 20.75
N PRO A 250 -13.44 -3.62 19.88
CA PRO A 250 -12.65 -2.39 19.92
C PRO A 250 -12.99 -1.60 21.18
N THR A 251 -12.03 -0.84 21.66
CA THR A 251 -12.18 0.07 22.79
C THR A 251 -11.73 1.48 22.40
N VAL A 252 -12.27 2.48 23.09
CA VAL A 252 -11.91 3.89 22.85
C VAL A 252 -11.52 4.61 24.16
N GLN A 253 -10.58 5.54 24.06
CA GLN A 253 -10.19 6.45 25.15
C GLN A 253 -10.21 7.91 24.70
N ILE A 254 -10.98 8.75 25.40
CA ILE A 254 -11.06 10.18 25.09
C ILE A 254 -9.73 10.86 25.37
N GLY A 255 -9.20 11.60 24.39
CA GLY A 255 -7.93 12.31 24.54
C GLY A 255 -6.71 11.41 24.80
N GLY A 256 -6.86 10.09 24.63
CA GLY A 256 -5.82 9.08 24.80
C GLY A 256 -5.47 8.73 26.25
N GLU A 257 -6.29 9.15 27.21
CA GLU A 257 -6.00 8.99 28.64
C GLU A 257 -7.26 8.59 29.43
N GLY A 258 -7.06 7.96 30.59
CA GLY A 258 -8.13 7.71 31.55
C GLY A 258 -9.02 6.50 31.22
N ARG A 259 -10.34 6.67 31.35
CA ARG A 259 -11.31 5.57 31.23
C ARG A 259 -11.40 5.08 29.79
N THR A 260 -11.31 3.75 29.65
CA THR A 260 -11.62 3.02 28.42
C THR A 260 -13.13 2.75 28.32
N TYR A 261 -13.67 2.86 27.11
CA TYR A 261 -15.06 2.58 26.79
C TYR A 261 -15.13 1.48 25.73
N ASP A 262 -15.99 0.49 25.98
CA ASP A 262 -16.27 -0.57 25.01
C ASP A 262 -17.04 0.00 23.82
N ALA A 263 -16.66 -0.46 22.64
CA ALA A 263 -17.23 -0.02 21.38
C ALA A 263 -17.64 -1.23 20.52
N LYS A 264 -18.62 -1.02 19.65
CA LYS A 264 -19.04 -2.00 18.65
C LYS A 264 -19.01 -1.37 17.28
N VAL A 265 -18.46 -2.08 16.31
CA VAL A 265 -18.47 -1.66 14.90
C VAL A 265 -19.90 -1.79 14.38
N VAL A 266 -20.51 -0.67 13.97
CA VAL A 266 -21.89 -0.63 13.44
C VAL A 266 -21.95 -0.26 11.96
N LEU A 267 -20.83 0.23 11.40
CA LEU A 267 -20.63 0.41 9.97
C LEU A 267 -19.17 0.06 9.66
N TYR A 268 -18.97 -0.66 8.55
CA TYR A 268 -17.66 -1.07 8.08
C TYR A 268 -17.62 -0.99 6.54
N ASP A 269 -17.11 0.13 6.02
CA ASP A 269 -16.85 0.34 4.60
C ASP A 269 -15.36 0.15 4.32
N TRP A 270 -15.01 -1.04 3.82
CA TRP A 270 -13.64 -1.41 3.50
C TRP A 270 -13.14 -0.84 2.17
N GLU A 271 -14.05 -0.44 1.27
CA GLU A 271 -13.70 0.19 0.00
C GLU A 271 -13.19 1.61 0.28
N ARG A 272 -13.94 2.39 1.07
CA ARG A 272 -13.55 3.76 1.47
C ARG A 272 -12.59 3.83 2.64
N ASP A 273 -12.37 2.71 3.33
CA ASP A 273 -11.59 2.64 4.55
C ASP A 273 -12.20 3.45 5.72
N ILE A 274 -13.52 3.32 5.92
CA ILE A 274 -14.24 3.98 7.02
C ILE A 274 -14.96 2.96 7.90
N ALA A 275 -14.88 3.18 9.22
CA ALA A 275 -15.71 2.47 10.17
C ALA A 275 -16.40 3.46 11.12
N VAL A 276 -17.59 3.08 11.58
CA VAL A 276 -18.29 3.78 12.65
C VAL A 276 -18.47 2.85 13.83
N LEU A 277 -18.08 3.34 15.00
CA LEU A 277 -18.22 2.67 16.27
C LEU A 277 -19.38 3.29 17.05
N ASP A 278 -20.26 2.44 17.57
CA ASP A 278 -21.25 2.82 18.59
C ASP A 278 -20.62 2.63 19.98
N VAL A 279 -20.63 3.72 20.76
CA VAL A 279 -20.02 3.81 22.09
C VAL A 279 -21.04 4.41 23.07
N PRO A 280 -22.03 3.62 23.54
CA PRO A 280 -23.25 4.14 24.19
C PRO A 280 -23.05 5.01 25.43
N SER A 281 -21.91 4.88 26.10
CA SER A 281 -21.60 5.57 27.36
C SER A 281 -20.54 6.67 27.20
N LEU A 282 -20.22 7.09 25.98
CA LEU A 282 -19.12 8.02 25.70
C LEU A 282 -19.50 9.48 26.00
N PRO A 283 -18.92 10.14 27.01
CA PRO A 283 -19.27 11.50 27.41
C PRO A 283 -18.45 12.55 26.64
N ALA A 284 -18.43 12.48 25.31
CA ALA A 284 -17.64 13.37 24.45
C ALA A 284 -18.53 14.16 23.48
N PRO A 285 -18.24 15.46 23.26
CA PRO A 285 -18.99 16.27 22.31
C PRO A 285 -18.66 15.87 20.87
N ALA A 286 -19.64 15.99 19.98
CA ALA A 286 -19.45 15.71 18.55
C ALA A 286 -18.78 16.88 17.83
N LEU A 287 -17.80 16.57 16.98
CA LEU A 287 -17.28 17.49 15.98
C LEU A 287 -18.27 17.59 14.80
N ARG A 288 -18.27 18.75 14.16
CA ARG A 288 -19.07 19.01 12.95
C ARG A 288 -18.17 18.90 11.73
N PHE A 289 -18.69 18.33 10.64
CA PHE A 289 -18.05 18.43 9.34
C PHE A 289 -18.17 19.86 8.81
N ALA A 290 -17.13 20.33 8.12
CA ALA A 290 -17.14 21.60 7.44
C ALA A 290 -18.21 21.58 6.33
N ALA A 291 -18.89 22.71 6.13
CA ALA A 291 -19.90 22.83 5.07
C ALA A 291 -19.27 22.94 3.68
N ASP A 292 -18.09 23.55 3.62
CA ASP A 292 -17.34 23.79 2.39
C ASP A 292 -16.08 22.93 2.34
N ASP A 293 -15.75 22.50 1.12
CA ASP A 293 -14.50 21.83 0.83
C ASP A 293 -13.28 22.73 1.01
N ALA A 294 -12.15 22.10 1.33
CA ALA A 294 -10.90 22.80 1.48
C ALA A 294 -10.26 23.09 0.12
N SER A 295 -9.91 24.36 -0.12
CA SER A 295 -9.12 24.76 -1.28
C SER A 295 -7.62 24.56 -1.04
N THR A 296 -6.85 24.42 -2.12
CA THR A 296 -5.38 24.43 -2.06
C THR A 296 -4.85 25.62 -1.26
N GLY A 297 -3.86 25.37 -0.41
CA GLY A 297 -3.21 26.37 0.43
C GLY A 297 -3.89 26.63 1.78
N LYS A 298 -5.12 26.14 2.01
CA LYS A 298 -5.82 26.31 3.29
C LYS A 298 -5.08 25.61 4.43
N GLY A 299 -5.03 26.26 5.58
CA GLY A 299 -4.51 25.67 6.81
C GLY A 299 -5.45 24.58 7.32
N ALA A 300 -4.87 23.55 7.93
CA ALA A 300 -5.58 22.45 8.56
C ALA A 300 -4.78 21.95 9.77
N ILE A 301 -5.38 21.07 10.56
CA ILE A 301 -4.75 20.44 11.72
C ILE A 301 -4.98 18.94 11.64
N VAL A 302 -3.91 18.15 11.77
CA VAL A 302 -3.99 16.70 11.98
C VAL A 302 -3.81 16.45 13.46
N ALA A 303 -4.77 15.75 14.08
CA ALA A 303 -4.74 15.44 15.50
C ALA A 303 -5.07 13.96 15.74
N GLY A 304 -4.32 13.31 16.61
CA GLY A 304 -4.46 11.87 16.84
C GLY A 304 -3.48 11.31 17.87
N PHE A 305 -3.26 10.00 17.79
CA PHE A 305 -2.46 9.21 18.73
C PHE A 305 -1.42 8.38 17.97
N PRO A 306 -0.38 9.03 17.43
CA PRO A 306 0.62 8.33 16.65
C PRO A 306 1.41 7.36 17.54
N GLU A 307 1.72 6.18 17.01
CA GLU A 307 2.63 5.18 17.58
C GLU A 307 2.22 4.77 19.02
N ASN A 308 0.91 4.60 19.24
CA ASN A 308 0.27 4.36 20.53
C ASN A 308 0.52 5.43 21.60
N GLY A 309 1.08 6.57 21.19
CA GLY A 309 1.52 7.63 22.09
C GLY A 309 0.38 8.47 22.66
N GLY A 310 0.79 9.57 23.27
CA GLY A 310 -0.14 10.60 23.73
C GLY A 310 -0.78 11.38 22.57
N TYR A 311 -1.69 12.26 22.92
CA TYR A 311 -2.33 13.18 21.97
C TYR A 311 -1.26 14.06 21.27
N ASP A 312 -1.14 13.92 19.95
CA ASP A 312 -0.23 14.69 19.11
C ASP A 312 -1.02 15.54 18.12
N VAL A 313 -0.56 16.78 17.93
CA VAL A 313 -1.19 17.74 17.02
C VAL A 313 -0.13 18.25 16.05
N ARG A 314 -0.45 18.20 14.75
CA ARG A 314 0.41 18.70 13.67
C ARG A 314 -0.34 19.73 12.85
N ALA A 315 0.32 20.86 12.60
CA ALA A 315 -0.14 21.81 11.61
C ALA A 315 -0.06 21.15 10.22
N ALA A 316 -1.09 21.37 9.41
CA ALA A 316 -1.20 20.86 8.06
C ALA A 316 -1.58 21.98 7.08
N ARG A 317 -1.32 21.75 5.80
CA ARG A 317 -1.82 22.60 4.72
C ARG A 317 -2.32 21.74 3.57
N ILE A 318 -3.46 22.11 3.00
CA ILE A 318 -4.04 21.41 1.86
C ILE A 318 -3.16 21.65 0.63
N ARG A 319 -2.64 20.59 0.01
CA ARG A 319 -1.89 20.64 -1.25
C ARG A 319 -2.84 20.64 -2.44
N SER A 320 -3.77 19.68 -2.47
CA SER A 320 -4.75 19.52 -3.54
C SER A 320 -5.84 18.55 -3.12
N ARG A 321 -6.97 18.58 -3.82
CA ARG A 321 -7.99 17.52 -3.83
C ARG A 321 -7.82 16.70 -5.09
N ILE A 322 -7.72 15.38 -4.95
CA ILE A 322 -7.36 14.47 -6.05
C ILE A 322 -8.21 13.19 -5.97
N GLN A 323 -8.47 12.60 -7.13
CA GLN A 323 -8.97 11.22 -7.19
C GLN A 323 -7.78 10.26 -7.08
N ALA A 324 -7.67 9.59 -5.93
CA ALA A 324 -6.66 8.57 -5.70
C ALA A 324 -7.18 7.19 -6.11
N ASN A 325 -6.48 6.52 -7.03
CA ASN A 325 -6.80 5.16 -7.44
C ASN A 325 -5.74 4.21 -6.88
N GLY A 326 -6.14 3.35 -5.95
CA GLY A 326 -5.24 2.43 -5.25
C GLY A 326 -6.00 1.21 -4.74
N PRO A 327 -5.29 0.24 -4.13
CA PRO A 327 -5.95 -0.95 -3.61
C PRO A 327 -6.93 -0.63 -2.47
N ASP A 328 -7.94 -1.48 -2.31
CA ASP A 328 -8.70 -1.55 -1.06
C ASP A 328 -7.84 -2.05 0.12
N ILE A 329 -8.35 -1.97 1.35
CA ILE A 329 -7.61 -2.37 2.56
C ILE A 329 -7.31 -3.87 2.66
N TYR A 330 -7.89 -4.69 1.77
CA TYR A 330 -7.64 -6.12 1.61
C TYR A 330 -6.95 -6.46 0.29
N HIS A 331 -6.57 -5.45 -0.49
CA HIS A 331 -6.00 -5.58 -1.83
C HIS A 331 -6.85 -6.46 -2.78
N ARG A 332 -8.18 -6.53 -2.62
CA ARG A 332 -9.03 -7.38 -3.48
C ARG A 332 -9.29 -6.76 -4.84
N GLY A 333 -9.25 -5.44 -4.93
CA GLY A 333 -9.35 -4.68 -6.17
C GLY A 333 -8.77 -3.28 -6.03
N THR A 334 -8.88 -2.51 -7.12
CA THR A 334 -8.56 -1.08 -7.13
C THR A 334 -9.84 -0.29 -6.90
N VAL A 335 -9.78 0.68 -6.00
CA VAL A 335 -10.87 1.61 -5.69
C VAL A 335 -10.40 3.04 -5.92
N GLY A 336 -11.32 3.87 -6.41
CA GLY A 336 -11.10 5.30 -6.55
C GLY A 336 -11.67 6.02 -5.33
N ARG A 337 -10.87 6.87 -4.69
CA ARG A 337 -11.26 7.65 -3.51
C ARG A 337 -10.96 9.12 -3.75
N ASP A 338 -11.92 9.99 -3.43
CA ASP A 338 -11.68 11.43 -3.39
C ASP A 338 -10.97 11.81 -2.09
N VAL A 339 -9.76 12.38 -2.21
CA VAL A 339 -8.87 12.64 -1.07
C VAL A 339 -8.24 14.04 -1.14
N TYR A 340 -7.95 14.59 0.03
CA TYR A 340 -7.02 15.68 0.19
C TYR A 340 -5.59 15.15 0.32
N SER A 341 -4.68 15.67 -0.50
CA SER A 341 -3.24 15.60 -0.25
C SER A 341 -2.86 16.77 0.67
N LEU A 342 -2.02 16.51 1.67
CA LEU A 342 -1.68 17.42 2.75
C LEU A 342 -0.17 17.61 2.84
N TYR A 343 0.29 18.82 3.07
CA TYR A 343 1.60 19.06 3.66
C TYR A 343 1.44 18.86 5.16
N ALA A 344 1.78 17.68 5.66
CA ALA A 344 1.78 17.33 7.08
C ALA A 344 2.65 16.09 7.33
N THR A 345 3.25 16.00 8.51
CA THR A 345 3.87 14.75 8.97
C THR A 345 2.79 13.84 9.54
N VAL A 346 2.42 12.79 8.80
CA VAL A 346 1.47 11.76 9.25
C VAL A 346 2.24 10.51 9.67
N ARG A 347 1.96 10.00 10.87
CA ARG A 347 2.60 8.81 11.46
C ARG A 347 1.55 7.76 11.80
N GLN A 348 1.97 6.51 11.88
CA GLN A 348 1.09 5.38 12.22
C GLN A 348 0.33 5.71 13.50
N GLY A 349 -0.96 5.42 13.58
CA GLY A 349 -1.81 5.81 14.71
C GLY A 349 -2.57 7.13 14.49
N ASN A 350 -2.15 8.00 13.56
CA ASN A 350 -2.98 9.15 13.14
C ASN A 350 -4.21 8.71 12.31
N SER A 351 -4.16 7.53 11.70
CA SER A 351 -5.27 6.97 10.90
C SER A 351 -6.57 6.97 11.68
N GLY A 352 -7.64 7.42 11.05
CA GLY A 352 -8.98 7.57 11.59
C GLY A 352 -9.20 8.88 12.33
N GLY A 353 -8.13 9.65 12.59
CA GLY A 353 -8.19 10.97 13.20
C GLY A 353 -8.78 12.02 12.26
N PRO A 354 -9.35 13.11 12.80
CA PRO A 354 -9.92 14.16 11.97
C PRO A 354 -8.83 15.03 11.34
N LEU A 355 -9.06 15.42 10.08
CA LEU A 355 -8.42 16.59 9.49
C LEU A 355 -9.25 17.82 9.83
N LEU A 356 -8.81 18.63 10.79
CA LEU A 356 -9.59 19.77 11.28
C LEU A 356 -9.31 21.03 10.47
N THR A 357 -10.33 21.87 10.35
CA THR A 357 -10.19 23.27 9.95
C THR A 357 -9.55 24.07 11.09
N PRO A 358 -8.98 25.26 10.81
CA PRO A 358 -8.53 26.18 11.87
C PRO A 358 -9.67 26.61 12.82
N GLY A 359 -10.94 26.42 12.43
CA GLY A 359 -12.12 26.67 13.25
C GLY A 359 -12.63 25.46 14.05
N GLY A 360 -12.05 24.27 13.88
CA GLY A 360 -12.40 23.06 14.63
C GLY A 360 -13.51 22.20 14.01
N GLU A 361 -13.91 22.51 12.78
CA GLU A 361 -14.74 21.61 11.97
C GLU A 361 -13.87 20.56 11.29
N VAL A 362 -14.47 19.50 10.74
CA VAL A 362 -13.76 18.38 10.11
C VAL A 362 -13.82 18.52 8.59
N TYR A 363 -12.67 18.69 7.93
CA TYR A 363 -12.55 18.60 6.47
C TYR A 363 -12.62 17.15 5.98
N GLY A 364 -12.19 16.19 6.79
CA GLY A 364 -12.04 14.81 6.36
C GLY A 364 -11.43 13.89 7.42
N VAL A 365 -11.09 12.66 7.01
CA VAL A 365 -10.51 11.62 7.89
C VAL A 365 -9.13 11.24 7.38
N VAL A 366 -8.11 11.43 8.21
CA VAL A 366 -6.73 11.05 7.88
C VAL A 366 -6.64 9.53 7.79
N PHE A 367 -6.11 8.99 6.69
CA PHE A 367 -6.08 7.54 6.48
C PHE A 367 -4.73 6.98 6.03
N ALA A 368 -3.89 7.81 5.41
CA ALA A 368 -2.63 7.35 4.85
C ALA A 368 -1.55 8.44 4.82
N LYS A 369 -0.33 8.01 4.51
CA LYS A 369 0.82 8.87 4.24
C LYS A 369 1.47 8.50 2.91
N SER A 370 2.22 9.43 2.33
CA SER A 370 3.03 9.15 1.15
C SER A 370 4.18 8.20 1.47
N LEU A 371 4.51 7.33 0.52
CA LEU A 371 5.70 6.48 0.53
C LEU A 371 6.91 7.17 -0.13
N ASP A 372 6.69 8.29 -0.81
CA ASP A 372 7.68 9.05 -1.58
C ASP A 372 8.11 10.35 -0.88
N ASP A 373 7.23 11.00 -0.13
CA ASP A 373 7.49 12.23 0.62
C ASP A 373 7.05 12.13 2.08
N ALA A 374 8.02 12.20 3.00
CA ALA A 374 7.77 12.13 4.44
C ALA A 374 6.88 13.27 4.99
N HIS A 375 6.68 14.35 4.22
CA HIS A 375 5.83 15.48 4.59
C HIS A 375 4.51 15.52 3.82
N THR A 376 4.13 14.42 3.17
CA THR A 376 2.85 14.30 2.49
C THR A 376 1.95 13.26 3.17
N GLY A 377 0.74 13.71 3.54
CA GLY A 377 -0.32 12.90 4.15
C GLY A 377 -1.60 12.94 3.33
N TYR A 378 -2.51 12.01 3.61
CA TYR A 378 -3.79 11.92 2.92
C TYR A 378 -4.97 11.81 3.88
N ALA A 379 -6.04 12.51 3.52
CA ALA A 379 -7.32 12.42 4.21
C ALA A 379 -8.45 12.22 3.20
N LEU A 380 -9.39 11.32 3.49
CA LEU A 380 -10.65 11.18 2.76
C LEU A 380 -11.45 12.47 2.92
N THR A 381 -12.02 13.00 1.84
CA THR A 381 -12.85 14.20 1.92
C THR A 381 -14.15 13.89 2.68
N ALA A 382 -14.75 14.89 3.33
CA ALA A 382 -16.09 14.74 3.92
C ALA A 382 -17.15 14.34 2.86
N ASP A 383 -16.91 14.73 1.61
CA ASP A 383 -17.73 14.40 0.44
C ASP A 383 -17.67 12.90 0.08
N GLU A 384 -16.46 12.32 0.05
CA GLU A 384 -16.24 10.88 -0.20
C GLU A 384 -17.01 10.01 0.78
N ILE A 385 -17.00 10.39 2.05
CA ILE A 385 -17.55 9.60 3.17
C ILE A 385 -18.95 10.05 3.59
N ARG A 386 -19.63 10.88 2.77
CA ARG A 386 -20.94 11.46 3.12
C ARG A 386 -22.01 10.40 3.39
N GLU A 387 -21.97 9.31 2.63
CA GLU A 387 -22.87 8.19 2.81
C GLU A 387 -22.61 7.46 4.15
N ASP A 388 -21.35 7.27 4.52
CA ASP A 388 -20.95 6.68 5.80
C ASP A 388 -21.34 7.54 6.99
N ILE A 389 -21.20 8.87 6.87
CA ILE A 389 -21.67 9.83 7.88
C ILE A 389 -23.18 9.64 8.09
N THR A 390 -23.94 9.54 7.00
CA THR A 390 -25.41 9.46 7.05
C THR A 390 -25.86 8.13 7.65
N LYS A 391 -25.36 7.01 7.14
CA LYS A 391 -25.69 5.66 7.62
C LYS A 391 -25.19 5.43 9.05
N GLY A 392 -23.96 5.83 9.35
CA GLY A 392 -23.32 5.63 10.64
C GLY A 392 -23.98 6.38 11.80
N ARG A 393 -24.65 7.51 11.52
CA ARG A 393 -25.43 8.24 12.54
C ARG A 393 -26.55 7.41 13.14
N THR A 394 -27.19 6.56 12.35
CA THR A 394 -28.38 5.80 12.73
C THR A 394 -28.13 4.30 12.81
N ALA A 395 -26.95 3.81 12.44
CA ALA A 395 -26.60 2.40 12.55
C ALA A 395 -26.53 1.97 14.04
N GLU A 396 -27.20 0.87 14.37
CA GLU A 396 -27.27 0.31 15.73
C GLU A 396 -26.80 -1.14 15.81
N ARG A 397 -26.99 -1.88 14.71
CA ARG A 397 -26.63 -3.30 14.62
C ARG A 397 -25.14 -3.46 14.42
N ALA A 398 -24.52 -4.32 15.21
CA ALA A 398 -23.13 -4.69 15.02
C ALA A 398 -22.93 -5.35 13.65
N VAL A 399 -21.84 -4.98 12.97
CA VAL A 399 -21.43 -5.56 11.69
C VAL A 399 -20.06 -6.23 11.85
N ASP A 400 -19.79 -7.18 10.97
CA ASP A 400 -18.52 -7.89 10.94
C ASP A 400 -17.40 -6.98 10.40
N SER A 401 -16.27 -6.93 11.11
CA SER A 401 -15.06 -6.18 10.71
C SER A 401 -14.13 -6.97 9.77
N GLN A 402 -14.65 -8.07 9.21
CA GLN A 402 -13.97 -9.04 8.34
C GLN A 402 -12.62 -9.51 8.92
N GLY A 403 -11.68 -9.83 8.02
CA GLY A 403 -10.36 -10.33 8.37
C GLY A 403 -9.33 -9.22 8.57
N CYS A 404 -8.07 -9.64 8.58
CA CYS A 404 -6.93 -8.76 8.75
C CYS A 404 -6.81 -7.82 7.55
N ALA A 405 -6.93 -6.51 7.79
CA ALA A 405 -6.51 -5.52 6.81
C ALA A 405 -5.00 -5.67 6.56
N MET A 406 -4.61 -5.58 5.28
CA MET A 406 -3.27 -5.84 4.75
C MET A 406 -2.49 -4.57 4.46
#